data_AF-A0A1G8ARL4-F1
#
_entry.id   AF-A0A1G8ARL4-F1
#
_cell.length_a   1.000
_cell.length_b   1.000
_cell.length_c   1.000
_cell.angle_alpha   90.00
_cell.angle_beta   90.00
_cell.angle_gamma   90.00
#
_symmetry.space_group_name_H-M   'P 1'
#
loop_
_entity.id
_entity.type
_entity.pdbx_description
1 polymer ?
#
loop_
_entity_poly.entity_id
_entity_poly.type
_entity_poly.pdbx_seq_one_letter_code
_entity_poly.pdbx_strand_id
1 'polypeptide(L)'
;MNSTERKKLRDAYFELCMQMGTTHMVTLATHQHWSINKMKALIRHFAGCMDNSGLGGIWSQKPMSQRMNGVFFIEGSELGAAIHTHGLVHIPYGTESFKAQAGKLLWDETCKSGTFKLRELYRPKGAFDYSSKLMKWRNYDHDRIVLLADFMSEKSLSLEPTMQR
;
A
#
# COMPACT_ATOMS: atom_id res chain seq x y z
N MET A 1 20.56 12.30 -6.82
CA MET A 1 20.79 10.85 -6.97
C MET A 1 21.22 10.52 -8.40
N ASN A 2 22.33 9.80 -8.60
CA ASN A 2 22.78 9.28 -9.89
C ASN A 2 22.01 8.00 -10.32
N SER A 3 22.26 7.47 -11.51
CA SER A 3 21.53 6.29 -12.04
C SER A 3 21.76 5.02 -11.21
N THR A 4 22.98 4.80 -10.74
CA THR A 4 23.35 3.65 -9.91
C THR A 4 22.63 3.68 -8.56
N GLU A 5 22.62 4.84 -7.91
CA GLU A 5 21.91 5.03 -6.63
C GLU A 5 20.40 4.84 -6.79
N ARG A 6 19.79 5.37 -7.87
CA ARG A 6 18.36 5.14 -8.17
C ARG A 6 18.05 3.66 -8.31
N LYS A 7 18.90 2.92 -9.02
CA LYS A 7 18.77 1.47 -9.18
C LYS A 7 18.86 0.77 -7.82
N LYS A 8 19.88 1.06 -7.03
CA LYS A 8 20.06 0.48 -5.68
C LYS A 8 18.85 0.72 -4.78
N LEU A 9 18.33 1.95 -4.75
CA LEU A 9 17.15 2.28 -3.94
C LEU A 9 15.92 1.50 -4.40
N ARG A 10 15.71 1.42 -5.72
CA ARG A 10 14.61 0.67 -6.31
C ARG A 10 14.73 -0.83 -6.02
N ASP A 11 15.92 -1.39 -6.10
CA ASP A 11 16.17 -2.79 -5.74
C ASP A 11 15.93 -3.02 -4.24
N ALA A 12 16.31 -2.08 -3.36
CA ALA A 12 16.03 -2.16 -1.92
C ALA A 12 14.53 -2.17 -1.59
N TYR A 13 13.71 -1.35 -2.26
CA TYR A 13 12.26 -1.42 -2.09
C TYR A 13 11.65 -2.72 -2.64
N PHE A 14 12.23 -3.29 -3.69
CA PHE A 14 11.79 -4.60 -4.19
C PHE A 14 12.04 -5.68 -3.13
N GLU A 15 13.26 -5.74 -2.58
CA GLU A 15 13.60 -6.67 -1.50
C GLU A 15 12.71 -6.47 -0.27
N LEU A 16 12.44 -5.21 0.11
CA LEU A 16 11.52 -4.90 1.21
C LEU A 16 10.12 -5.48 0.98
N CYS A 17 9.55 -5.31 -0.22
CA CYS A 17 8.25 -5.91 -0.56
C CYS A 17 8.29 -7.44 -0.46
N MET A 18 9.38 -8.08 -0.87
CA MET A 18 9.50 -9.55 -0.78
C MET A 18 9.60 -10.01 0.68
N GLN A 19 10.37 -9.31 1.51
CA GLN A 19 10.47 -9.58 2.95
C GLN A 19 9.14 -9.38 3.68
N MET A 20 8.33 -8.41 3.26
CA MET A 20 6.97 -8.20 3.78
C MET A 20 5.98 -9.31 3.35
N GLY A 21 6.37 -10.23 2.46
CA GLY A 21 5.50 -11.29 1.98
C GLY A 21 4.30 -10.77 1.18
N THR A 22 4.49 -9.70 0.38
CA THR A 22 3.38 -9.10 -0.38
C THR A 22 2.70 -10.13 -1.28
N THR A 23 1.39 -10.28 -1.13
CA THR A 23 0.56 -11.25 -1.86
C THR A 23 -0.34 -10.59 -2.91
N HIS A 24 -0.56 -9.28 -2.81
CA HIS A 24 -1.51 -8.56 -3.64
C HIS A 24 -0.94 -7.26 -4.20
N MET A 25 -1.41 -6.91 -5.39
CA MET A 25 -1.30 -5.57 -5.94
C MET A 25 -2.65 -4.86 -5.75
N VAL A 26 -2.64 -3.74 -5.04
CA VAL A 26 -3.80 -2.87 -4.85
C VAL A 26 -3.63 -1.64 -5.74
N THR A 27 -4.67 -1.24 -6.45
CA THR A 27 -4.73 0.07 -7.11
C THR A 27 -5.85 0.88 -6.50
N LEU A 28 -5.51 2.08 -6.01
CA LEU A 28 -6.47 3.08 -5.55
C LEU A 28 -6.37 4.28 -6.47
N ALA A 29 -7.44 4.58 -7.20
CA ALA A 29 -7.50 5.76 -8.04
C ALA A 29 -8.66 6.66 -7.59
N THR A 30 -8.47 7.96 -7.78
CA THR A 30 -9.44 9.01 -7.50
C THR A 30 -9.69 9.79 -8.78
N HIS A 31 -10.85 10.42 -8.90
CA HIS A 31 -11.16 11.37 -9.98
C HIS A 31 -10.86 12.82 -9.60
N GLN A 32 -10.34 13.05 -8.40
CA GLN A 32 -10.02 14.38 -7.88
C GLN A 32 -8.52 14.67 -8.00
N HIS A 33 -8.18 15.95 -8.15
CA HIS A 33 -6.80 16.41 -8.05
C HIS A 33 -6.46 16.67 -6.60
N TRP A 34 -5.69 15.77 -5.99
CA TRP A 34 -5.26 15.90 -4.60
C TRP A 34 -3.75 16.05 -4.49
N SER A 35 -3.33 16.67 -3.40
CA SER A 35 -1.93 16.69 -3.00
C SER A 35 -1.47 15.28 -2.60
N ILE A 36 -0.16 15.05 -2.71
CA ILE A 36 0.48 13.81 -2.23
C ILE A 36 0.12 13.55 -0.76
N ASN A 37 0.16 14.58 0.09
CA ASN A 37 -0.17 14.46 1.51
C ASN A 37 -1.62 14.02 1.75
N LYS A 38 -2.58 14.52 0.97
CA LYS A 38 -3.97 14.07 1.05
C LYS A 38 -4.08 12.60 0.64
N MET A 39 -3.37 12.17 -0.41
CA MET A 39 -3.36 10.78 -0.82
C MET A 39 -2.74 9.86 0.24
N LYS A 40 -1.63 10.27 0.89
CA LYS A 40 -1.03 9.55 2.03
C LYS A 40 -2.05 9.34 3.16
N ALA A 41 -2.78 10.39 3.52
CA ALA A 41 -3.81 10.32 4.57
C ALA A 41 -4.95 9.35 4.21
N LEU A 42 -5.35 9.31 2.93
CA LEU A 42 -6.38 8.38 2.46
C LEU A 42 -5.88 6.93 2.41
N ILE A 43 -4.63 6.69 2.01
CA ILE A 43 -4.00 5.36 2.07
C ILE A 43 -3.96 4.87 3.53
N ARG A 44 -3.54 5.73 4.47
CA ARG A 44 -3.55 5.44 5.91
C ARG A 44 -4.95 5.07 6.40
N HIS A 45 -5.95 5.88 6.05
CA HIS A 45 -7.33 5.65 6.46
C HIS A 45 -7.87 4.34 5.89
N PHE A 46 -7.68 4.12 4.58
CA PHE A 46 -8.08 2.89 3.90
C PHE A 46 -7.46 1.65 4.54
N ALA A 47 -6.15 1.65 4.81
CA ALA A 47 -5.46 0.53 5.45
C ALA A 47 -6.01 0.27 6.87
N GLY A 48 -6.26 1.31 7.66
CA GLY A 48 -6.88 1.19 8.98
C GLY A 48 -8.30 0.63 8.93
N CYS A 49 -9.11 1.05 7.94
CA CYS A 49 -10.45 0.51 7.73
C CYS A 49 -10.41 -0.96 7.30
N MET A 50 -9.49 -1.33 6.41
CA MET A 50 -9.26 -2.72 6.01
C MET A 50 -8.87 -3.59 7.21
N ASP A 51 -7.95 -3.12 8.04
CA ASP A 51 -7.53 -3.79 9.28
C ASP A 51 -8.71 -3.94 10.25
N ASN A 52 -9.49 -2.88 10.45
CA ASN A 52 -10.66 -2.90 11.34
C ASN A 52 -11.73 -3.90 10.86
N SER A 53 -12.01 -3.94 9.56
CA SER A 53 -12.97 -4.89 8.99
C SER A 53 -12.50 -6.34 9.08
N GLY A 54 -11.20 -6.60 8.96
CA GLY A 54 -10.64 -7.95 9.00
C GLY A 54 -10.31 -8.49 10.38
N LEU A 55 -9.90 -7.61 11.31
CA LEU A 55 -9.35 -7.97 12.62
C LEU A 55 -10.20 -7.48 13.80
N GLY A 56 -11.22 -6.65 13.54
CA GLY A 56 -12.11 -6.06 14.54
C GLY A 56 -11.51 -4.87 15.29
N GLY A 57 -12.25 -4.35 16.27
CA GLY A 57 -11.96 -3.06 16.93
C GLY A 57 -10.64 -2.94 17.70
N ILE A 58 -9.89 -4.03 17.88
CA ILE A 58 -8.56 -4.05 18.51
C ILE A 58 -7.42 -4.18 17.49
N TRP A 59 -7.69 -3.98 16.20
CA TRP A 59 -6.72 -4.13 15.11
C TRP A 59 -5.42 -3.36 15.33
N SER A 60 -5.48 -2.17 15.91
CA SER A 60 -4.32 -1.30 16.15
C SER A 60 -3.35 -1.85 17.20
N GLN A 61 -3.78 -2.85 17.98
CA GLN A 61 -2.97 -3.54 18.96
C GLN A 61 -2.41 -4.88 18.45
N LYS A 62 -2.74 -5.26 17.20
CA LYS A 62 -2.24 -6.49 16.58
C LYS A 62 -0.81 -6.29 16.09
N PRO A 63 0.01 -7.37 16.07
CA PRO A 63 1.34 -7.34 15.49
C PRO A 63 1.27 -7.06 13.98
N MET A 64 2.32 -6.45 13.43
CA MET A 64 2.44 -6.11 12.01
C MET A 64 2.16 -7.30 11.09
N SER A 65 2.58 -8.50 11.49
CA SER A 65 2.36 -9.75 10.75
C SER A 65 0.89 -10.15 10.60
N GLN A 66 0.00 -9.64 11.48
CA GLN A 66 -1.44 -9.89 11.41
C GLN A 66 -2.20 -8.74 10.73
N ARG A 67 -1.51 -7.66 10.37
CA ARG A 67 -2.10 -6.46 9.79
C ARG A 67 -1.81 -6.37 8.30
N MET A 68 -2.62 -5.58 7.59
CA MET A 68 -2.29 -5.18 6.23
C MET A 68 -1.00 -4.36 6.26
N ASN A 69 -0.02 -4.78 5.46
CA ASN A 69 1.26 -4.09 5.35
C ASN A 69 1.75 -4.07 3.91
N GLY A 70 2.67 -3.17 3.58
CA GLY A 70 3.21 -3.06 2.23
C GLY A 70 3.69 -1.66 1.87
N VAL A 71 3.98 -1.50 0.58
CA VAL A 71 4.51 -0.27 0.00
C VAL A 71 3.58 0.24 -1.10
N PHE A 72 3.20 1.50 -1.02
CA PHE A 72 2.43 2.21 -2.05
C PHE A 72 3.30 3.21 -2.79
N PHE A 73 3.15 3.23 -4.12
CA PHE A 73 3.78 4.18 -5.02
C PHE A 73 2.70 5.08 -5.61
N ILE A 74 2.80 6.39 -5.36
CA ILE A 74 1.82 7.40 -5.80
C ILE A 74 2.24 7.92 -7.18
N GLU A 75 1.30 7.86 -8.12
CA GLU A 75 1.41 8.35 -9.49
C GLU A 75 0.39 9.49 -9.73
N GLY A 76 0.73 10.41 -10.65
CA GLY A 76 -0.08 11.61 -10.90
C GLY A 76 0.13 12.71 -9.86
N SER A 77 -0.62 13.81 -9.96
CA SER A 77 -0.50 15.11 -9.25
C SER A 77 0.07 16.27 -10.06
N GLU A 78 0.66 16.02 -11.22
CA GLU A 78 1.19 17.06 -12.11
C GLU A 78 0.34 17.14 -13.39
N LEU A 79 0.09 18.36 -13.88
CA LEU A 79 -0.59 18.66 -15.16
C LEU A 79 -2.04 18.16 -15.30
N GLY A 80 -2.83 18.15 -14.21
CA GLY A 80 -4.25 17.80 -14.29
C GLY A 80 -4.53 16.31 -14.52
N ALA A 81 -3.55 15.44 -14.29
CA ALA A 81 -3.80 14.00 -14.20
C ALA A 81 -4.44 13.66 -12.85
N ALA A 82 -5.41 12.75 -12.88
CA ALA A 82 -5.99 12.19 -11.67
C ALA A 82 -4.91 11.42 -10.89
N ILE A 83 -4.87 11.58 -9.56
CA ILE A 83 -3.88 10.89 -8.74
C ILE A 83 -4.32 9.44 -8.52
N HIS A 84 -3.40 8.50 -8.65
CA HIS A 84 -3.64 7.10 -8.33
C HIS A 84 -2.41 6.49 -7.68
N THR A 85 -2.59 5.36 -7.01
CA THR A 85 -1.48 4.66 -6.37
C THR A 85 -1.56 3.19 -6.63
N HIS A 86 -0.39 2.56 -6.73
CA HIS A 86 -0.23 1.12 -6.77
C HIS A 86 0.50 0.66 -5.52
N GLY A 87 -0.18 -0.16 -4.72
CA GLY A 87 0.36 -0.82 -3.54
C GLY A 87 0.77 -2.26 -3.86
N LEU A 88 1.93 -2.69 -3.37
CA LEU A 88 2.25 -4.10 -3.17
C LEU A 88 2.08 -4.39 -1.69
N VAL A 89 1.12 -5.25 -1.37
CA VAL A 89 0.64 -5.43 0.00
C VAL A 89 0.50 -6.89 0.38
N HIS A 90 0.73 -7.16 1.65
CA HIS A 90 0.34 -8.39 2.32
C HIS A 90 -0.99 -8.14 3.06
N ILE A 91 -1.97 -9.02 2.88
CA ILE A 91 -3.25 -8.97 3.58
C ILE A 91 -3.48 -10.36 4.22
N PRO A 92 -3.12 -10.54 5.51
CA PRO A 92 -3.04 -11.84 6.17
C PRO A 92 -4.40 -12.43 6.61
N TYR A 93 -5.50 -11.76 6.28
CA TYR A 93 -6.83 -12.10 6.79
C TYR A 93 -7.88 -12.10 5.69
N GLY A 94 -8.95 -12.86 5.95
CA GLY A 94 -10.11 -12.97 5.07
C GLY A 94 -9.83 -13.76 3.78
N THR A 95 -10.92 -14.12 3.11
CA THR A 95 -10.87 -14.75 1.78
C THR A 95 -10.58 -13.71 0.70
N GLU A 96 -10.16 -14.14 -0.49
CA GLU A 96 -9.98 -13.23 -1.63
C GLU A 96 -11.25 -12.43 -1.96
N SER A 97 -12.41 -13.08 -1.88
CA SER A 97 -13.71 -12.41 -2.04
C SER A 97 -13.94 -11.33 -1.00
N PHE A 98 -13.59 -11.60 0.27
CA PHE A 98 -13.67 -10.60 1.34
C PHE A 98 -12.75 -9.41 1.04
N LYS A 99 -11.47 -9.66 0.71
CA LYS A 99 -10.49 -8.60 0.42
C LYS A 99 -10.95 -7.70 -0.72
N ALA A 100 -11.48 -8.30 -1.78
CA ALA A 100 -11.98 -7.57 -2.94
C ALA A 100 -13.24 -6.74 -2.62
N GLN A 101 -14.21 -7.33 -1.91
CA GLN A 101 -15.47 -6.65 -1.57
C GLN A 101 -15.24 -5.54 -0.54
N ALA A 102 -14.55 -5.84 0.56
CA ALA A 102 -14.23 -4.86 1.59
C ALA A 102 -13.40 -3.72 1.01
N GLY A 103 -12.35 -4.02 0.24
CA GLY A 103 -11.52 -3.00 -0.38
C GLY A 103 -12.31 -2.07 -1.32
N LYS A 104 -13.23 -2.62 -2.11
CA LYS A 104 -14.11 -1.81 -2.98
C LYS A 104 -15.03 -0.90 -2.18
N LEU A 105 -15.72 -1.43 -1.18
CA LEU A 105 -16.66 -0.67 -0.35
C LEU A 105 -15.97 0.42 0.45
N LEU A 106 -14.88 0.08 1.15
CA LEU A 106 -14.13 1.01 1.99
C LEU A 106 -13.45 2.10 1.18
N TRP A 107 -12.97 1.79 -0.04
CA TRP A 107 -12.40 2.82 -0.90
C TRP A 107 -13.48 3.78 -1.42
N ASP A 108 -14.67 3.31 -1.82
CA ASP A 108 -15.76 4.21 -2.21
C ASP A 108 -16.25 5.10 -1.05
N GLU A 109 -16.23 4.57 0.17
CA GLU A 109 -16.54 5.36 1.36
C GLU A 109 -15.46 6.44 1.63
N THR A 110 -14.19 6.05 1.54
CA THR A 110 -13.02 6.93 1.75
C THR A 110 -12.89 7.99 0.66
N CYS A 111 -13.20 7.62 -0.58
CA CYS A 111 -13.06 8.42 -1.79
C CYS A 111 -14.26 8.14 -2.69
N LYS A 112 -15.31 8.96 -2.57
CA LYS A 112 -16.53 8.80 -3.38
C LYS A 112 -16.20 8.76 -4.87
N SER A 113 -16.76 7.75 -5.56
CA SER A 113 -16.49 7.46 -6.97
C SER A 113 -15.05 6.99 -7.27
N GLY A 114 -14.21 6.75 -6.26
CA GLY A 114 -12.88 6.21 -6.44
C GLY A 114 -12.89 4.80 -7.03
N THR A 115 -11.84 4.45 -7.76
CA THR A 115 -11.67 3.10 -8.31
C THR A 115 -10.72 2.29 -7.44
N PHE A 116 -11.19 1.12 -6.99
CA PHE A 116 -10.38 0.10 -6.32
C PHE A 116 -10.17 -1.09 -7.26
N LYS A 117 -8.93 -1.59 -7.35
CA LYS A 117 -8.63 -2.88 -8.01
C LYS A 117 -7.70 -3.69 -7.12
N LEU A 118 -8.05 -4.96 -6.89
CA LEU A 118 -7.21 -5.94 -6.23
C LEU A 118 -6.78 -6.98 -7.26
N ARG A 119 -5.50 -7.36 -7.24
CA ARG A 119 -4.96 -8.46 -8.04
C ARG A 119 -4.02 -9.29 -7.17
N GLU A 120 -4.10 -10.60 -7.28
CA GLU A 120 -3.11 -11.49 -6.69
C GLU A 120 -1.77 -11.36 -7.42
N LEU A 121 -0.67 -11.43 -6.67
CA LEU A 121 0.69 -11.31 -7.20
C LEU A 121 1.21 -12.64 -7.75
N TYR A 122 0.96 -12.89 -9.04
CA TYR A 122 1.59 -14.03 -9.73
C TYR A 122 3.03 -13.75 -10.19
N ARG A 123 3.35 -12.49 -10.54
CA ARG A 123 4.69 -12.05 -10.99
C ARG A 123 5.17 -10.86 -10.16
N PRO A 124 5.74 -11.09 -8.95
CA PRO A 124 6.09 -10.03 -8.02
C PRO A 124 7.01 -8.96 -8.63
N LYS A 125 8.05 -9.38 -9.36
CA LYS A 125 8.98 -8.45 -10.04
C LYS A 125 8.29 -7.57 -11.08
N GLY A 126 7.39 -8.14 -11.88
CA GLY A 126 6.64 -7.40 -12.91
C GLY A 126 5.68 -6.38 -12.31
N ALA A 127 4.96 -6.77 -11.25
CA ALA A 127 4.08 -5.86 -10.52
C ALA A 127 4.87 -4.74 -9.84
N PHE A 128 6.01 -5.05 -9.23
CA PHE A 128 6.93 -4.04 -8.70
C PHE A 128 7.45 -3.12 -9.79
N ASP A 129 7.86 -3.67 -10.93
CA ASP A 129 8.40 -2.87 -12.01
C ASP A 129 7.38 -1.88 -12.57
N TYR A 130 6.12 -2.30 -12.63
CA TYR A 130 4.98 -1.47 -13.00
C TYR A 130 4.71 -0.38 -11.95
N SER A 131 4.54 -0.74 -10.68
CA SER A 131 4.22 0.21 -9.59
C SER A 131 5.32 1.25 -9.34
N SER A 132 6.59 0.84 -9.46
CA SER A 132 7.75 1.68 -9.19
C SER A 132 8.30 2.41 -10.43
N LYS A 133 7.58 2.40 -11.57
CA LYS A 133 8.11 2.86 -12.86
C LYS A 133 8.62 4.31 -12.83
N LEU A 134 7.99 5.18 -12.05
CA LEU A 134 8.36 6.59 -11.94
C LEU A 134 9.66 6.82 -11.17
N MET A 135 10.09 5.90 -10.30
CA MET A 135 11.36 5.99 -9.58
C MET A 135 12.59 6.00 -10.49
N LYS A 136 12.41 5.62 -11.77
CA LYS A 136 13.49 5.66 -12.77
C LYS A 136 13.87 7.09 -13.14
N TRP A 137 12.98 8.06 -12.92
CA TRP A 137 13.14 9.45 -13.35
C TRP A 137 14.11 10.21 -12.44
N ARG A 138 14.84 11.19 -13.02
CA ARG A 138 15.90 11.92 -12.30
C ARG A 138 15.36 12.81 -11.18
N ASN A 139 14.16 13.35 -11.38
CA ASN A 139 13.45 14.27 -10.48
C ASN A 139 12.31 13.56 -9.72
N TYR A 140 12.39 12.24 -9.55
CA TYR A 140 11.38 11.52 -8.78
C TYR A 140 11.32 12.05 -7.35
N ASP A 141 10.13 12.49 -6.95
CA ASP A 141 9.84 12.90 -5.59
C ASP A 141 9.65 11.67 -4.70
N HIS A 142 10.54 11.49 -3.73
CA HIS A 142 10.51 10.36 -2.80
C HIS A 142 9.32 10.41 -1.83
N ASP A 143 8.70 11.58 -1.65
CA ASP A 143 7.45 11.68 -0.89
C ASP A 143 6.30 10.93 -1.57
N ARG A 144 6.47 10.46 -2.81
CA ARG A 144 5.48 9.62 -3.50
C ARG A 144 5.51 8.14 -3.06
N ILE A 145 6.39 7.76 -2.14
CA ILE A 145 6.45 6.41 -1.57
C ILE A 145 5.82 6.42 -0.18
N VAL A 146 4.99 5.41 0.11
CA VAL A 146 4.33 5.23 1.41
C VAL A 146 4.58 3.83 1.92
N LEU A 147 5.16 3.71 3.10
CA LEU A 147 5.26 2.46 3.85
C LEU A 147 4.10 2.39 4.83
N LEU A 148 3.29 1.34 4.79
CA LEU A 148 2.20 1.19 5.76
C LEU A 148 2.72 1.04 7.20
N ALA A 149 3.92 0.50 7.36
CA ALA A 149 4.62 0.42 8.63
C ALA A 149 4.79 1.81 9.31
N ASP A 150 4.95 2.89 8.53
CA ASP A 150 5.09 4.26 9.06
C ASP A 150 3.82 4.75 9.78
N PHE A 151 2.68 4.09 9.55
CA PHE A 151 1.40 4.42 10.20
C PHE A 151 1.09 3.53 11.41
N MET A 152 1.95 2.57 11.73
CA MET A 152 1.75 1.65 12.84
C MET A 152 2.33 2.20 14.14
N SER A 153 1.77 1.77 15.28
CA SER A 153 2.35 2.07 16.59
C SER A 153 3.61 1.22 16.81
N GLU A 154 4.53 1.68 17.67
CA GLU A 154 5.69 0.89 18.09
C GLU A 154 5.27 -0.50 18.60
N LYS A 155 4.17 -0.56 19.36
CA LYS A 155 3.57 -1.81 19.83
C LYS A 155 3.23 -2.76 18.68
N SER A 156 2.60 -2.29 17.61
CA SER A 156 2.34 -3.14 16.44
C SER A 156 3.62 -3.63 15.76
N LEU A 157 4.69 -2.83 15.77
CA LEU A 157 5.97 -3.18 15.14
C LEU A 157 6.80 -4.16 15.97
N SER A 158 6.67 -4.13 17.30
CA SER A 158 7.49 -4.92 18.23
C SER A 158 6.80 -6.16 18.81
N LEU A 159 5.49 -6.33 18.59
CA LEU A 159 4.77 -7.50 19.08
C LEU A 159 5.10 -8.74 18.25
N GLU A 160 5.56 -9.79 18.91
CA GLU A 160 5.70 -11.11 18.31
C GLU A 160 4.32 -11.73 18.06
N PRO A 161 4.12 -12.47 16.94
CA PRO A 161 2.89 -13.20 16.71
C PRO A 161 2.70 -14.23 17.82
N THR A 162 1.63 -14.10 18.62
CA THR A 162 1.27 -15.15 19.57
C THR A 162 0.78 -16.35 18.75
N MET A 163 1.44 -17.51 18.86
CA MET A 163 0.95 -18.73 18.22
C MET A 163 -0.49 -18.98 18.71
N GLN A 164 -1.46 -18.84 17.81
CA GLN A 164 -2.81 -19.29 18.10
C GLN A 164 -2.74 -20.82 18.25
N ARG A 165 -3.12 -21.30 19.44
CA ARG A 165 -3.29 -22.73 19.73
C ARG A 165 -4.53 -23.25 19.01
#